data_AF-A0A2E7MX97-F1
#
_entry.id   AF-A0A2E7MX97-F1
#
_cell.length_a   1.000
_cell.length_b   1.000
_cell.length_c   1.000
_cell.angle_alpha   90.00
_cell.angle_beta   90.00
_cell.angle_gamma   90.00
#
_symmetry.space_group_name_H-M   'P 1'
#
loop_
_entity.id
_entity.type
_entity.pdbx_description
1 polymer ?
#
loop_
_entity_poly.entity_id
_entity_poly.type
_entity_poly.pdbx_seq_one_letter_code
_entity_poly.pdbx_strand_id
1 'polypeptide(L)'
;MTKNEKSWFADFVNKTLGKKPEPEVVPVSSEDERRAVLEKEKQEATKAGKAWVAVLDTQVNPENIKNGFFELDWNNQFIEELLDAGYSGETNEAIVDAWFRSIVIQMLEEEGQSTDRDMGYINVVPIDKGKSEVS
;
A
#
# COMPACT_ATOMS: atom_id res chain seq x y z
N MET A 1 -32.01 18.59 41.90
CA MET A 1 -32.41 18.20 40.52
C MET A 1 -31.10 18.11 39.74
N THR A 2 -30.59 16.95 39.31
CA THR A 2 -30.97 16.24 38.08
C THR A 2 -30.33 14.83 38.10
N LYS A 3 -31.12 13.76 38.15
CA LYS A 3 -30.57 12.38 38.05
C LYS A 3 -31.42 11.40 37.24
N ASN A 4 -32.42 11.86 36.47
CA ASN A 4 -33.37 10.94 35.83
C ASN A 4 -33.52 11.07 34.30
N GLU A 5 -32.86 12.01 33.63
CA GLU A 5 -32.97 12.13 32.16
C GLU A 5 -32.05 11.16 31.39
N LYS A 6 -30.91 10.77 31.99
CA LYS A 6 -29.96 9.86 31.33
C LYS A 6 -30.44 8.42 31.22
N SER A 7 -31.32 7.96 32.11
CA SER A 7 -31.86 6.59 32.07
C SER A 7 -32.95 6.44 31.01
N TRP A 8 -33.88 7.40 30.96
CA TRP A 8 -35.04 7.33 30.08
C TRP A 8 -34.66 7.30 28.59
N PHE A 9 -33.66 8.08 28.17
CA PHE A 9 -33.20 8.07 26.78
C PHE A 9 -32.53 6.74 26.40
N ALA A 10 -31.74 6.16 27.30
CA ALA A 10 -31.10 4.86 27.08
C ALA A 10 -32.12 3.71 27.00
N ASP A 11 -33.13 3.75 27.88
CA ASP A 11 -34.22 2.76 27.89
C ASP A 11 -35.10 2.87 26.65
N PHE A 12 -35.38 4.10 26.20
CA PHE A 12 -36.11 4.35 24.95
C PHE A 12 -35.35 3.83 23.73
N VAL A 13 -34.05 4.11 23.63
CA VAL A 13 -33.19 3.63 22.53
C VAL A 13 -33.13 2.11 22.49
N ASN A 14 -32.92 1.43 23.62
CA ASN A 14 -32.87 -0.03 23.66
C ASN A 14 -34.22 -0.68 23.30
N LYS A 15 -35.33 -0.06 23.72
CA LYS A 15 -36.69 -0.56 23.45
C LYS A 15 -37.12 -0.35 22.00
N THR A 16 -36.63 0.69 21.33
CA THR A 16 -37.06 1.07 19.98
C THR A 16 -36.15 0.56 18.88
N LEU A 17 -34.84 0.49 19.12
CA LEU A 17 -33.85 0.12 18.10
C LEU A 17 -33.30 -1.30 18.27
N GLY A 18 -33.71 -2.02 19.32
CA GLY A 18 -33.08 -3.28 19.70
C GLY A 18 -31.62 -3.07 20.15
N LYS A 19 -31.05 -4.07 20.81
CA LYS A 19 -29.63 -4.02 21.21
C LYS A 19 -28.78 -3.87 19.95
N LYS A 20 -28.20 -2.69 19.73
CA LYS A 20 -27.31 -2.42 18.59
C LYS A 20 -26.28 -3.55 18.53
N PRO A 21 -26.12 -4.25 17.39
CA PRO A 21 -25.08 -5.26 17.28
C PRO A 21 -23.76 -4.59 17.59
N GLU A 22 -23.08 -5.12 18.60
CA GLU A 22 -21.73 -4.72 18.96
C GLU A 22 -20.88 -4.95 17.71
N PRO A 23 -20.11 -3.95 17.23
CA PRO A 23 -19.36 -4.11 15.99
C PRO A 23 -18.48 -5.35 16.13
N GLU A 24 -18.68 -6.33 15.26
CA GLU A 24 -17.80 -7.50 15.19
C GLU A 24 -16.38 -6.99 14.96
N VAL A 25 -15.53 -7.17 15.96
CA VAL A 25 -14.12 -6.79 15.89
C VAL A 25 -13.47 -7.82 14.98
N VAL A 26 -13.47 -7.56 13.67
CA VAL A 26 -12.67 -8.34 12.73
C VAL A 26 -11.23 -8.24 13.21
N PRO A 27 -10.55 -9.36 13.54
CA PRO A 27 -9.17 -9.30 13.96
C PRO A 27 -8.35 -8.68 12.83
N VAL A 28 -7.65 -7.58 13.13
CA VAL A 28 -6.73 -6.93 12.20
C VAL A 28 -5.71 -8.00 11.77
N SER A 29 -5.59 -8.26 10.47
CA SER A 29 -4.61 -9.23 10.00
C SER A 29 -3.20 -8.67 10.19
N SER A 30 -2.18 -9.53 10.29
CA SER A 30 -0.78 -9.08 10.38
C SER A 30 -0.37 -8.19 9.19
N GLU A 31 -0.99 -8.38 8.04
CA GLU A 31 -0.76 -7.55 6.85
C GLU A 31 -1.37 -6.16 6.99
N ASP A 32 -2.55 -6.04 7.60
CA ASP A 32 -3.17 -4.73 7.86
C ASP A 32 -2.35 -3.92 8.87
N GLU A 33 -1.81 -4.58 9.90
CA GLU A 33 -0.89 -3.95 10.85
C GLU A 33 0.39 -3.48 10.15
N ARG A 34 0.97 -4.32 9.29
CA ARG A 34 2.17 -3.96 8.52
C ARG A 34 1.90 -2.78 7.58
N ARG A 35 0.79 -2.78 6.84
CA ARG A 35 0.40 -1.67 5.96
C ARG A 35 0.19 -0.38 6.75
N ALA A 36 -0.42 -0.44 7.93
CA ALA A 36 -0.57 0.73 8.80
C ALA A 36 0.77 1.30 9.28
N VAL A 37 1.77 0.44 9.56
CA VAL A 37 3.12 0.88 9.89
C VAL A 37 3.78 1.57 8.70
N LEU A 38 3.73 0.96 7.50
CA LEU A 38 4.32 1.54 6.28
C LEU A 38 3.69 2.89 5.92
N GLU A 39 2.36 3.02 6.05
CA GLU A 39 1.68 4.31 5.83
C GLU A 39 2.16 5.38 6.82
N LYS A 40 2.39 5.00 8.09
CA LYS A 40 2.94 5.93 9.09
C LYS A 40 4.37 6.36 8.73
N GLU A 41 5.22 5.44 8.30
CA GLU A 41 6.59 5.73 7.84
C GLU A 41 6.58 6.68 6.64
N LYS A 42 5.73 6.42 5.64
CA LYS A 42 5.54 7.30 4.48
C LYS A 42 5.14 8.71 4.90
N GLN A 43 4.20 8.83 5.83
CA GLN A 43 3.78 10.14 6.35
C GLN A 43 4.90 10.87 7.10
N GLU A 44 5.69 10.16 7.89
CA GLU A 44 6.84 10.73 8.61
C GLU A 44 7.93 11.20 7.65
N ALA A 45 8.27 10.40 6.64
CA ALA A 45 9.23 10.76 5.61
C ALA A 45 8.75 11.98 4.79
N THR A 46 7.47 12.00 4.43
CA THR A 46 6.84 13.13 3.73
C THR A 46 6.90 14.41 4.56
N LYS A 47 6.59 14.35 5.86
CA LYS A 47 6.74 15.50 6.78
C LYS A 47 8.19 15.96 6.91
N ALA A 48 9.14 15.04 6.80
CA ALA A 48 10.57 15.33 6.83
C ALA A 48 11.14 15.78 5.47
N GLY A 49 10.34 15.79 4.40
CA GLY A 49 10.81 16.12 3.05
C GLY A 49 11.81 15.11 2.49
N LYS A 50 11.68 13.83 2.87
CA LYS A 50 12.57 12.74 2.42
C LYS A 50 11.83 11.82 1.46
N ALA A 51 12.52 11.34 0.44
CA ALA A 51 12.02 10.27 -0.40
C ALA A 51 11.72 9.00 0.40
N TRP A 52 10.61 8.35 0.06
CA TRP A 52 10.19 7.08 0.65
C TRP A 52 9.53 6.22 -0.41
N VAL A 53 9.88 4.93 -0.42
CA VAL A 53 9.29 3.87 -1.25
C VAL A 53 9.35 2.56 -0.48
N ALA A 54 8.32 1.73 -0.57
CA ALA A 54 8.29 0.40 0.05
C ALA A 54 7.48 -0.61 -0.76
N VAL A 55 7.80 -1.90 -0.57
CA VAL A 55 7.01 -3.03 -1.07
C VAL A 55 5.84 -3.30 -0.10
N LEU A 56 4.63 -3.05 -0.57
CA LEU A 56 3.40 -3.30 0.15
C LEU A 56 2.93 -4.74 0.09
N ASP A 57 3.25 -5.48 -0.97
CA ASP A 57 2.92 -6.90 -1.08
C ASP A 57 3.78 -7.56 -2.17
N THR A 58 3.95 -8.87 -2.07
CA THR A 58 4.58 -9.68 -3.10
C THR A 58 3.72 -10.90 -3.35
N GLN A 59 3.19 -10.98 -4.56
CA GLN A 59 2.36 -12.11 -4.97
C GLN A 59 3.10 -12.93 -6.00
N VAL A 60 3.12 -14.23 -5.78
CA VAL A 60 3.74 -15.21 -6.68
C VAL A 60 2.62 -16.06 -7.25
N ASN A 61 2.61 -16.26 -8.56
CA ASN A 61 1.70 -17.22 -9.17
C ASN A 61 2.14 -18.64 -8.76
N PRO A 62 1.34 -19.42 -8.01
CA PRO A 62 1.73 -20.75 -7.55
C PRO A 62 1.96 -21.75 -8.69
N GLU A 63 1.27 -21.58 -9.81
CA GLU A 63 1.38 -22.45 -10.99
C GLU A 63 2.59 -22.09 -11.86
N ASN A 64 3.05 -20.84 -11.78
CA ASN A 64 4.27 -20.39 -12.44
C ASN A 64 5.02 -19.40 -11.55
N ILE A 65 5.88 -19.92 -10.69
CA ILE A 65 6.66 -19.14 -9.71
C ILE A 65 7.60 -18.09 -10.33
N LYS A 66 7.85 -18.16 -11.64
CA LYS A 66 8.61 -17.13 -12.37
C LYS A 66 7.78 -15.88 -12.60
N ASN A 67 6.46 -15.99 -12.48
CA ASN A 67 5.53 -14.90 -12.64
C ASN A 67 5.05 -14.49 -11.24
N GLY A 68 5.31 -13.23 -10.90
CA GLY A 68 4.83 -12.60 -9.69
C GLY A 68 4.70 -11.10 -9.93
N PHE A 69 4.16 -10.41 -8.95
CA PHE A 69 4.10 -8.96 -8.97
C PHE A 69 4.41 -8.39 -7.58
N PHE A 70 5.06 -7.23 -7.60
CA PHE A 70 5.29 -6.41 -6.43
C PHE A 70 4.25 -5.29 -6.42
N GLU A 71 3.56 -5.12 -5.29
CA GLU A 71 2.80 -3.90 -5.02
C GLU A 71 3.75 -2.92 -4.33
N LEU A 72 3.92 -1.74 -4.92
CA LEU A 72 4.81 -0.69 -4.41
C LEU A 72 3.97 0.53 -4.03
N ASP A 73 4.42 1.24 -2.99
CA ASP A 73 3.94 2.58 -2.67
C ASP A 73 5.11 3.52 -2.40
N TRP A 74 4.91 4.80 -2.68
CA TRP A 74 5.93 5.84 -2.57
C TRP A 74 5.31 7.21 -2.25
N ASN A 75 6.16 8.19 -1.92
CA ASN A 75 5.75 9.59 -1.76
C ASN A 75 6.24 10.49 -2.91
N ASN A 76 5.78 11.74 -2.97
CA ASN A 76 6.12 12.66 -4.06
C ASN A 76 7.63 12.98 -4.11
N GLN A 77 8.29 13.06 -2.96
CA GLN A 77 9.74 13.32 -2.89
C GLN A 77 10.54 12.23 -3.59
N PHE A 78 10.11 10.98 -3.50
CA PHE A 78 10.73 9.89 -4.25
C PHE A 78 10.63 10.09 -5.75
N ILE A 79 9.45 10.49 -6.26
CA ILE A 79 9.29 10.80 -7.70
C ILE A 79 10.16 11.97 -8.13
N GLU A 80 10.23 13.04 -7.32
CA GLU A 80 11.10 14.18 -7.59
C GLU A 80 12.57 13.77 -7.70
N GLU A 81 13.06 12.95 -6.76
CA GLU A 81 14.44 12.41 -6.82
C GLU A 81 14.68 11.52 -8.04
N LEU A 82 13.69 10.73 -8.46
CA LEU A 82 13.80 9.94 -9.70
C LEU A 82 13.87 10.81 -10.95
N LEU A 83 13.06 11.88 -11.01
CA LEU A 83 13.11 12.85 -12.10
C LEU A 83 14.48 13.55 -12.16
N ASP A 84 15.01 13.97 -11.01
CA ASP A 84 16.34 14.57 -10.90
C ASP A 84 17.46 13.60 -11.30
N ALA A 85 17.28 12.30 -11.05
CA ALA A 85 18.18 11.24 -11.49
C ALA A 85 18.06 10.89 -12.99
N GLY A 86 17.13 11.52 -13.72
CA GLY A 86 16.95 11.37 -15.16
C GLY A 86 15.93 10.31 -15.58
N TYR A 87 15.17 9.75 -14.64
CA TYR A 87 14.00 8.93 -14.99
C TYR A 87 12.88 9.82 -15.51
N SER A 88 12.05 9.30 -16.43
CA SER A 88 10.95 10.03 -17.03
C SER A 88 9.84 9.07 -17.46
N GLY A 89 8.61 9.58 -17.54
CA GLY A 89 7.44 8.82 -17.94
C GLY A 89 6.19 9.70 -17.97
N GLU A 90 5.13 9.22 -18.62
CA GLU A 90 3.85 9.96 -18.69
C GLU A 90 3.11 9.99 -17.34
N THR A 91 3.40 9.01 -16.47
CA THR A 91 2.82 8.91 -15.13
C THR A 91 3.90 8.55 -14.10
N ASN A 92 3.60 8.74 -12.81
CA ASN A 92 4.50 8.38 -11.72
C ASN A 92 4.80 6.88 -11.71
N GLU A 93 3.81 6.06 -12.03
CA GLU A 93 3.94 4.60 -12.16
C GLU A 93 4.95 4.22 -13.23
N ALA A 94 4.91 4.89 -14.40
CA ALA A 94 5.88 4.65 -15.46
C ALA A 94 7.31 5.05 -15.05
N ILE A 95 7.45 6.13 -14.27
CA ILE A 95 8.74 6.56 -13.72
C ILE A 95 9.28 5.52 -12.72
N VAL A 96 8.44 5.03 -11.80
CA VAL A 96 8.82 4.02 -10.81
C VAL A 96 9.12 2.66 -11.46
N ASP A 97 8.35 2.24 -12.47
CA ASP A 97 8.61 1.01 -13.23
C ASP A 97 9.96 1.08 -13.95
N ALA A 98 10.28 2.20 -14.61
CA ALA A 98 11.58 2.40 -15.25
C ALA A 98 12.75 2.33 -14.26
N TRP A 99 12.61 2.95 -13.08
CA TRP A 99 13.59 2.85 -12.01
C TRP A 99 13.74 1.42 -11.48
N PHE A 100 12.64 0.73 -11.21
CA PHE A 100 12.68 -0.63 -10.67
C PHE A 100 13.31 -1.61 -11.67
N ARG A 101 12.98 -1.48 -12.96
CA ARG A 101 13.63 -2.25 -14.03
C ARG A 101 15.13 -2.05 -14.07
N SER A 102 15.57 -0.80 -13.87
CA SER A 102 16.99 -0.47 -13.85
C SER A 102 17.72 -1.16 -12.69
N ILE A 103 17.09 -1.26 -11.51
CA ILE A 103 17.66 -2.02 -10.36
C ILE A 103 17.80 -3.50 -10.70
N VAL A 104 16.76 -4.13 -11.25
CA VAL A 104 16.81 -5.57 -11.56
C VAL A 104 17.86 -5.86 -12.64
N ILE A 105 17.94 -5.03 -13.68
CA ILE A 105 18.96 -5.17 -14.73
C ILE A 105 20.36 -5.08 -14.13
N GLN A 106 20.62 -4.09 -13.27
CA GLN A 106 21.91 -3.94 -12.60
C GLN A 106 22.26 -5.17 -11.76
N MET A 107 21.33 -5.71 -10.99
CA MET A 107 21.55 -6.93 -10.21
C MET A 107 21.89 -8.14 -11.11
N LEU A 108 21.21 -8.29 -12.25
CA LEU A 108 21.51 -9.37 -13.20
C LEU A 108 22.90 -9.20 -13.83
N GLU A 109 23.27 -7.98 -14.22
CA GLU A 109 24.60 -7.69 -14.77
C GLU A 109 25.71 -7.98 -13.75
N GLU A 110 25.53 -7.58 -12.48
CA GLU A 110 26.46 -7.87 -11.39
C GLU A 110 26.64 -9.37 -11.15
N GLU A 111 25.57 -10.16 -11.29
CA GLU A 111 25.61 -11.62 -11.18
C GLU A 111 26.08 -12.33 -12.48
N GLY A 112 26.43 -11.57 -13.52
CA GLY A 112 26.84 -12.10 -14.82
C GLY A 112 25.72 -12.86 -15.54
N GLN A 113 24.46 -12.57 -15.21
CA GLN A 113 23.28 -13.16 -15.82
C GLN A 113 22.87 -12.39 -17.08
N SER A 114 22.16 -13.06 -17.99
CA SER A 114 21.58 -12.39 -19.15
C SER A 114 20.46 -11.44 -18.73
N THR A 115 20.51 -10.20 -19.22
CA THR A 115 19.46 -9.19 -19.07
C THR A 115 18.37 -9.30 -20.13
N ASP A 116 18.59 -10.13 -21.17
CA ASP A 116 17.60 -10.43 -22.21
C ASP A 116 16.58 -11.46 -21.71
N ARG A 117 15.71 -11.03 -20.80
CA ARG A 117 14.63 -11.84 -20.21
C ARG A 117 13.39 -10.96 -20.00
N ASP A 118 12.22 -11.54 -20.22
CA ASP A 118 10.95 -10.87 -19.93
C ASP A 118 10.81 -10.65 -18.41
N MET A 119 10.75 -9.40 -17.99
CA MET A 119 10.82 -8.97 -16.60
C MET A 119 9.48 -9.03 -15.86
N GLY A 120 8.42 -9.54 -16.50
CA GLY A 120 7.07 -9.50 -15.97
C GLY A 120 6.47 -8.10 -15.95
N TYR A 121 5.25 -8.01 -15.44
CA TYR A 121 4.50 -6.76 -15.31
C TYR A 121 4.47 -6.33 -13.85
N ILE A 122 4.88 -5.08 -13.60
CA ILE A 122 4.65 -4.43 -12.31
C ILE A 122 3.26 -3.83 -12.39
N ASN A 123 2.32 -4.33 -11.58
CA ASN A 123 1.05 -3.63 -11.43
C ASN A 123 1.23 -2.55 -10.37
N VAL A 124 1.14 -1.31 -10.81
CA VAL A 124 1.32 -0.16 -9.95
C VAL A 124 -0.06 0.45 -9.70
N VAL A 125 -0.58 0.26 -8.49
CA VAL A 125 -1.93 0.72 -8.13
C VAL A 125 -1.82 1.96 -7.25
N PRO A 126 -2.32 3.13 -7.69
CA PRO A 126 -2.47 4.27 -6.81
C PRO A 126 -3.44 3.89 -5.69
N ILE A 127 -3.00 3.92 -4.43
CA ILE A 127 -3.90 3.74 -3.30
C ILE A 127 -4.72 5.02 -3.12
N ASP A 128 -5.78 5.15 -3.92
CA ASP A 128 -6.90 5.99 -3.52
C ASP A 128 -7.82 5.12 -2.64
N LYS A 129 -7.62 5.25 -1.33
CA LYS A 129 -8.52 4.81 -0.25
C LYS A 129 -9.33 3.52 -0.52
N GLY A 130 -8.65 2.38 -0.37
CA GLY A 130 -9.25 1.24 0.34
C GLY A 130 -10.03 0.21 -0.48
N LYS A 131 -9.75 0.00 -1.77
CA LYS A 131 -10.21 -1.21 -2.49
C LYS A 131 -9.22 -1.63 -3.57
N SER A 132 -8.50 -2.72 -3.33
CA SER A 132 -7.86 -3.50 -4.39
C SER A 132 -8.87 -4.58 -4.81
N GLU A 133 -9.48 -4.45 -6.00
CA GLU A 133 -10.21 -5.55 -6.61
C GLU A 133 -9.22 -6.41 -7.41
N VAL A 134 -9.08 -7.66 -7.00
CA VAL A 134 -8.32 -8.69 -7.72
C VAL A 134 -9.23 -9.25 -8.82
N SER A 135 -8.79 -9.25 -10.07
CA SER A 135 -9.39 -10.05 -11.16
C SER A 135 -8.63 -11.35 -11.33
#